data_AF-Q9GIT8-F1
#
_entry.id   AF-Q9GIT8-F1
#
_cell.length_a   1.000
_cell.length_b   1.000
_cell.length_c   1.000
_cell.angle_alpha   90.00
_cell.angle_beta   90.00
_cell.angle_gamma   90.00
#
_symmetry.space_group_name_H-M   'P 1'
#
loop_
_entity.id
_entity.type
_entity.pdbx_description
1 polymer ?
#
loop_
_entity_poly.entity_id
_entity_poly.type
_entity_poly.pdbx_seq_one_letter_code
_entity_poly.pdbx_strand_id
1 'polypeptide(L)'
;ELHTLRYIRTAMTDPGPGLPWFVDVGYVDGELFMHYNSTARRAVPRTEWIAANTDQQYWDRETQIVQGSEQINRENLDILRRRYNQTGGSHTVQWMSGCDILEDGTIRGYHQAAYDGRDFVAFDKGTMTLTAAVPEAVPTKRKWEEGGYAEGLKQYLEETCVEWLRRYVEYGKAELGRRE
;
A
#
# COMPACT_ATOMS: atom_id res chain seq x y z
N GLU A 1 17.18 -9.19 -0.83
CA GLU A 1 16.04 -9.40 0.09
C GLU A 1 15.72 -10.87 0.00
N LEU A 2 15.51 -11.57 1.13
CA LEU A 2 15.13 -12.98 1.05
C LEU A 2 13.64 -13.09 0.73
N HIS A 3 12.82 -12.28 1.43
CA HIS A 3 11.39 -12.18 1.15
C HIS A 3 10.87 -10.75 1.30
N THR A 4 9.85 -10.40 0.51
CA THR A 4 9.24 -9.06 0.45
C THR A 4 7.72 -9.13 0.40
N LEU A 5 7.04 -8.26 1.15
CA LEU A 5 5.61 -8.01 1.03
C LEU A 5 5.40 -6.54 0.66
N ARG A 6 4.70 -6.29 -0.45
CA ARG A 6 4.48 -4.93 -0.96
C ARG A 6 3.04 -4.73 -1.41
N TYR A 7 2.40 -3.70 -0.88
CA TYR A 7 1.11 -3.21 -1.34
C TYR A 7 1.30 -1.90 -2.12
N ILE A 8 0.63 -1.80 -3.27
CA ILE A 8 0.65 -0.63 -4.13
C ILE A 8 -0.80 -0.22 -4.40
N ARG A 9 -1.11 1.03 -4.05
CA ARG A 9 -2.41 1.65 -4.30
C ARG A 9 -2.24 2.72 -5.36
N THR A 10 -3.19 2.77 -6.29
CA THR A 10 -3.27 3.81 -7.31
C THR A 10 -4.68 4.37 -7.35
N ALA A 11 -4.80 5.68 -7.19
CA ALA A 11 -6.05 6.42 -7.29
C ALA A 11 -5.91 7.50 -8.37
N MET A 12 -6.84 7.55 -9.31
CA MET A 12 -6.78 8.43 -10.48
C MET A 12 -8.06 9.26 -10.58
N THR A 13 -7.95 10.52 -11.00
CA THR A 13 -9.13 11.34 -11.30
C THR A 13 -9.79 10.96 -12.62
N ASP A 14 -8.99 10.56 -13.61
CA ASP A 14 -9.44 10.11 -14.93
C ASP A 14 -8.67 8.85 -15.34
N PRO A 15 -9.18 7.65 -15.01
CA PRO A 15 -8.54 6.38 -15.34
C PRO A 15 -8.74 5.98 -16.82
N GLY A 16 -9.57 6.70 -17.58
CA GLY A 16 -10.01 6.33 -18.92
C GLY A 16 -11.28 5.46 -18.97
N PRO A 17 -11.82 5.23 -20.17
CA PRO A 17 -13.14 4.59 -20.35
C PRO A 17 -13.18 3.16 -19.82
N GLY A 18 -14.15 2.88 -18.94
CA GLY A 18 -14.38 1.53 -18.41
C GLY A 18 -13.32 1.03 -17.41
N LEU A 19 -12.35 1.86 -17.05
CA LEU A 19 -11.28 1.50 -16.11
C LEU A 19 -11.62 1.94 -14.67
N PRO A 20 -11.20 1.16 -13.66
CA PRO A 20 -11.42 1.53 -12.26
C PRO A 20 -10.56 2.74 -11.89
N TRP A 21 -11.16 3.70 -11.18
CA TRP A 21 -10.46 4.90 -10.71
C TRP A 21 -9.50 4.61 -9.54
N PHE A 22 -9.76 3.55 -8.79
CA PHE A 22 -8.92 3.07 -7.68
C PHE A 22 -8.62 1.57 -7.80
N VAL A 23 -7.36 1.22 -7.55
CA VAL A 23 -6.81 -0.15 -7.53
C VAL A 23 -5.86 -0.31 -6.34
N ASP A 24 -5.92 -1.45 -5.66
CA ASP A 24 -4.94 -1.87 -4.63
C ASP A 24 -4.45 -3.27 -5.00
N VAL A 25 -3.14 -3.49 -5.00
CA VAL A 25 -2.51 -4.75 -5.35
C VAL A 25 -1.44 -5.13 -4.33
N GLY A 26 -1.39 -6.41 -4.00
CA GLY A 26 -0.40 -6.98 -3.08
C GLY A 26 0.55 -7.92 -3.82
N TYR A 27 1.84 -7.82 -3.49
CA TYR A 27 2.91 -8.66 -4.00
C TYR A 27 3.64 -9.37 -2.87
N VAL A 28 3.94 -10.65 -3.06
CA VAL A 28 4.90 -11.42 -2.26
C VAL A 28 6.02 -11.85 -3.19
N ASP A 29 7.26 -11.48 -2.89
CA ASP A 29 8.45 -11.79 -3.71
C ASP A 29 8.29 -11.39 -5.20
N GLY A 30 7.64 -10.25 -5.41
CA GLY A 30 7.35 -9.72 -6.75
C GLY A 30 6.22 -10.44 -7.49
N GLU A 31 5.57 -11.43 -6.88
CA GLU A 31 4.41 -12.12 -7.44
C GLU A 31 3.10 -11.52 -6.94
N LEU A 32 2.22 -11.15 -7.86
CA LEU A 32 0.90 -10.59 -7.55
C LEU A 32 0.01 -11.66 -6.91
N PHE A 33 -0.36 -11.48 -5.63
CA PHE A 33 -1.20 -12.44 -4.91
C PHE A 33 -2.59 -11.88 -4.54
N MET A 34 -2.73 -10.56 -4.42
CA MET A 34 -3.98 -9.89 -4.07
C MET A 34 -4.29 -8.78 -5.06
N HIS A 35 -5.56 -8.62 -5.40
CA HIS A 35 -6.03 -7.51 -6.21
C HIS A 35 -7.40 -7.01 -5.75
N TYR A 36 -7.56 -5.70 -5.72
CA TYR A 36 -8.82 -4.99 -5.52
C TYR A 36 -9.00 -3.95 -6.62
N ASN A 37 -10.23 -3.72 -7.08
CA ASN A 37 -10.57 -2.53 -7.85
C ASN A 37 -11.91 -1.92 -7.41
N SER A 38 -12.05 -0.62 -7.66
CA SER A 38 -13.24 0.17 -7.34
C SER A 38 -14.51 -0.22 -8.11
N THR A 39 -14.40 -1.03 -9.17
CA THR A 39 -15.57 -1.52 -9.91
C THR A 39 -16.21 -2.73 -9.20
N ALA A 40 -15.41 -3.73 -8.85
CA ALA A 40 -15.87 -4.95 -8.16
C ALA A 40 -16.01 -4.76 -6.65
N ARG A 41 -15.26 -3.81 -6.08
CA ARG A 41 -15.21 -3.46 -4.65
C ARG A 41 -15.00 -4.66 -3.72
N ARG A 42 -14.18 -5.61 -4.16
CA ARG A 42 -13.80 -6.82 -3.43
C ARG A 42 -12.33 -7.13 -3.64
N ALA A 43 -11.63 -7.47 -2.56
CA ALA A 43 -10.28 -8.01 -2.62
C ALA A 43 -10.37 -9.48 -3.02
N VAL A 44 -9.59 -9.89 -4.02
CA VAL A 44 -9.62 -11.25 -4.56
C VAL A 44 -8.21 -11.85 -4.64
N PRO A 45 -8.09 -13.18 -4.45
CA PRO A 45 -6.84 -13.88 -4.66
C PRO A 45 -6.43 -13.84 -6.15
N ARG A 46 -5.12 -13.82 -6.40
CA ARG A 46 -4.52 -13.89 -7.74
C ARG A 46 -3.63 -15.11 -7.96
N THR A 47 -3.38 -15.90 -6.92
CA THR A 47 -2.62 -17.15 -6.98
C THR A 47 -3.40 -18.29 -6.32
N GLU A 48 -3.07 -19.53 -6.68
CA GLU A 48 -3.72 -20.72 -6.11
C GLU A 48 -3.36 -20.87 -4.62
N TRP A 49 -2.09 -20.64 -4.26
CA TRP A 49 -1.63 -20.80 -2.89
C TRP A 49 -2.36 -19.90 -1.89
N ILE A 50 -2.64 -18.64 -2.21
CA ILE A 50 -3.37 -17.77 -1.28
C ILE A 50 -4.84 -18.19 -1.20
N ALA A 51 -5.46 -18.55 -2.33
CA ALA A 51 -6.85 -18.98 -2.38
C ALA A 51 -7.09 -20.28 -1.58
N ALA A 52 -6.12 -21.19 -1.59
CA ALA A 52 -6.20 -22.47 -0.88
C ALA A 52 -5.96 -22.35 0.64
N ASN A 53 -5.22 -21.33 1.08
CA ASN A 53 -4.77 -21.18 2.48
C ASN A 53 -5.50 -20.09 3.27
N THR A 54 -6.47 -19.39 2.68
CA THR A 54 -7.24 -18.33 3.34
C THR A 54 -8.74 -18.57 3.20
N ASP A 55 -9.51 -18.12 4.19
CA ASP A 55 -10.95 -18.29 4.24
C ASP A 55 -11.71 -17.01 3.84
N GLN A 56 -13.03 -17.11 3.79
CA GLN A 56 -13.89 -15.97 3.45
C GLN A 56 -13.75 -14.82 4.46
N GLN A 57 -13.52 -15.12 5.75
CA GLN A 57 -13.39 -14.10 6.78
C GLN A 57 -12.15 -13.24 6.58
N TYR A 58 -11.03 -13.84 6.16
CA TYR A 58 -9.85 -13.12 5.74
C TYR A 58 -10.16 -12.15 4.58
N TRP A 59 -10.80 -12.65 3.51
CA TRP A 59 -11.11 -11.83 2.33
C TRP A 59 -12.14 -10.72 2.61
N ASP A 60 -13.08 -10.96 3.52
CA ASP A 60 -14.04 -9.94 3.96
C ASP A 60 -13.33 -8.82 4.74
N ARG A 61 -12.38 -9.17 5.62
CA ARG A 61 -11.56 -8.19 6.35
C ARG A 61 -10.69 -7.37 5.40
N GLU A 62 -9.97 -8.02 4.48
CA GLU A 62 -9.13 -7.33 3.49
C GLU A 62 -9.99 -6.40 2.61
N THR A 63 -11.17 -6.87 2.19
CA THR A 63 -12.12 -6.04 1.43
C THR A 63 -12.54 -4.79 2.20
N GLN A 64 -12.88 -4.90 3.49
CA GLN A 64 -13.26 -3.75 4.32
C GLN A 64 -12.11 -2.74 4.47
N ILE A 65 -10.89 -3.20 4.70
CA ILE A 65 -9.69 -2.35 4.83
C ILE A 65 -9.46 -1.56 3.54
N VAL A 66 -9.52 -2.24 2.40
CA VAL A 66 -9.26 -1.61 1.09
C VAL A 66 -10.42 -0.69 0.69
N GLN A 67 -11.67 -0.99 1.04
CA GLN A 67 -12.80 -0.07 0.85
C GLN A 67 -12.65 1.23 1.65
N GLY A 68 -12.14 1.15 2.89
CA GLY A 68 -11.79 2.36 3.65
C GLY A 68 -10.67 3.16 2.98
N SER A 69 -9.66 2.46 2.45
CA SER A 69 -8.56 3.09 1.71
C SER A 69 -9.02 3.74 0.40
N GLU A 70 -9.98 3.13 -0.29
CA GLU A 70 -10.64 3.70 -1.47
C GLU A 70 -11.28 5.05 -1.10
N GLN A 71 -12.09 5.11 -0.05
CA GLN A 71 -12.73 6.36 0.37
C GLN A 71 -11.71 7.45 0.73
N ILE A 72 -10.69 7.12 1.51
CA ILE A 72 -9.63 8.07 1.89
C ILE A 72 -8.91 8.61 0.66
N ASN A 73 -8.64 7.78 -0.35
CA ASN A 73 -7.95 8.24 -1.55
C ASN A 73 -8.83 9.12 -2.45
N ARG A 74 -10.16 8.96 -2.41
CA ARG A 74 -11.08 9.92 -3.05
C ARG A 74 -10.90 11.31 -2.45
N GLU A 75 -10.89 11.40 -1.13
CA GLU A 75 -10.68 12.67 -0.42
C GLU A 75 -9.28 13.24 -0.65
N ASN A 76 -8.25 12.39 -0.68
CA ASN A 76 -6.88 12.82 -0.95
C ASN A 76 -6.73 13.45 -2.34
N LEU A 77 -7.37 12.90 -3.39
CA LEU A 77 -7.37 13.49 -4.73
C LEU A 77 -7.93 14.92 -4.70
N ASP A 78 -9.06 15.13 -4.01
CA ASP A 78 -9.67 16.46 -3.89
C ASP A 78 -8.80 17.44 -3.08
N ILE A 79 -8.22 16.96 -1.96
CA ILE A 79 -7.34 17.77 -1.11
C ILE A 79 -6.11 18.22 -1.89
N LEU A 80 -5.46 17.31 -2.62
CA LEU A 80 -4.24 17.60 -3.36
C LEU A 80 -4.52 18.54 -4.53
N ARG A 81 -5.60 18.31 -5.29
CA ARG A 81 -6.00 19.26 -6.35
C ARG A 81 -6.18 20.69 -5.83
N ARG A 82 -6.87 20.86 -4.70
CA ARG A 82 -7.04 22.19 -4.08
C ARG A 82 -5.69 22.76 -3.62
N ARG A 83 -4.84 21.93 -3.00
CA ARG A 83 -3.53 22.36 -2.49
C ARG A 83 -2.60 22.85 -3.60
N TYR A 84 -2.67 22.23 -4.77
CA TYR A 84 -1.91 22.61 -5.97
C TYR A 84 -2.64 23.63 -6.85
N ASN A 85 -3.81 24.15 -6.44
CA ASN A 85 -4.66 25.05 -7.23
C ASN A 85 -5.02 24.50 -8.63
N GLN A 86 -5.21 23.19 -8.75
CA GLN A 86 -5.51 22.48 -9.99
C GLN A 86 -7.02 22.42 -10.24
N THR A 87 -7.47 22.97 -11.37
CA THR A 87 -8.90 23.06 -11.73
C THR A 87 -9.39 21.94 -12.65
N GLY A 88 -8.48 21.20 -13.30
CA GLY A 88 -8.78 20.07 -14.17
C GLY A 88 -7.52 19.28 -14.53
N GLY A 89 -7.67 18.25 -15.37
CA GLY A 89 -6.59 17.32 -15.72
C GLY A 89 -6.72 15.94 -15.09
N SER A 90 -5.89 15.01 -15.55
CA SER A 90 -5.75 13.68 -14.95
C SER A 90 -4.63 13.73 -13.91
N HIS A 91 -4.97 13.42 -12.66
CA HIS A 91 -4.08 13.40 -11.52
C HIS A 91 -4.10 12.03 -10.86
N THR A 92 -2.97 11.66 -10.26
CA THR A 92 -2.83 10.38 -9.59
C THR A 92 -2.21 10.50 -8.20
N VAL A 93 -2.76 9.74 -7.25
CA VAL A 93 -2.16 9.48 -5.95
C VAL A 93 -1.74 8.03 -5.92
N GLN A 94 -0.48 7.79 -5.56
CA GLN A 94 0.07 6.46 -5.42
C GLN A 94 0.58 6.26 -4.01
N TRP A 95 0.32 5.08 -3.44
CA TRP A 95 0.92 4.66 -2.17
C TRP A 95 1.69 3.38 -2.37
N MET A 96 2.83 3.28 -1.71
CA MET A 96 3.60 2.05 -1.60
C MET A 96 3.90 1.79 -0.14
N SER A 97 3.51 0.63 0.36
CA SER A 97 3.81 0.23 1.73
C SER A 97 4.13 -1.26 1.80
N GLY A 98 5.08 -1.63 2.65
CA GLY A 98 5.56 -3.00 2.70
C GLY A 98 6.70 -3.19 3.66
N CYS A 99 7.14 -4.44 3.76
CA CYS A 99 8.26 -4.84 4.59
C CYS A 99 9.08 -5.93 3.89
N ASP A 100 10.36 -5.98 4.23
CA ASP A 100 11.31 -6.94 3.69
C ASP A 100 12.02 -7.66 4.85
N ILE A 101 12.25 -8.95 4.68
CA ILE A 101 13.10 -9.76 5.55
C ILE A 101 14.38 -10.06 4.78
N LEU A 102 15.50 -9.52 5.26
CA LEU A 102 16.81 -9.74 4.66
C LEU A 102 17.42 -11.08 5.11
N GLU A 103 18.47 -11.51 4.41
CA GLU A 103 19.18 -12.77 4.71
C GLU A 103 19.79 -12.80 6.12
N ASP A 104 20.22 -11.64 6.63
CA ASP A 104 20.74 -11.47 7.99
C ASP A 104 19.62 -11.35 9.05
N GLY A 105 18.35 -11.48 8.65
CA GLY A 105 17.18 -11.32 9.51
C GLY A 105 16.76 -9.87 9.74
N THR A 106 17.47 -8.88 9.18
CA THR A 106 17.11 -7.46 9.30
C THR A 106 15.74 -7.21 8.64
N ILE A 107 14.89 -6.45 9.34
CA ILE A 107 13.58 -6.04 8.86
C ILE A 107 13.64 -4.61 8.33
N ARG A 108 13.29 -4.44 7.05
CA ARG A 108 13.03 -3.12 6.46
C ARG A 108 11.53 -2.91 6.34
N GLY A 109 11.11 -1.66 6.46
CA GLY A 109 9.71 -1.27 6.31
C GLY A 109 9.64 0.09 5.65
N TYR A 110 8.72 0.25 4.71
CA TYR A 110 8.51 1.49 3.98
C TYR A 110 7.03 1.83 3.90
N HIS A 111 6.76 3.13 3.91
CA HIS A 111 5.43 3.69 3.69
C HIS A 111 5.62 5.06 3.03
N GLN A 112 5.26 5.15 1.76
CA GLN A 112 5.49 6.34 0.96
C GLN A 112 4.33 6.62 0.01
N ALA A 113 4.15 7.90 -0.32
CA ALA A 113 3.18 8.36 -1.27
C ALA A 113 3.84 9.22 -2.36
N ALA A 114 3.27 9.14 -3.56
CA ALA A 114 3.59 10.00 -4.69
C ALA A 114 2.31 10.67 -5.21
N TYR A 115 2.47 11.88 -5.75
CA TYR A 115 1.43 12.63 -6.44
C TYR A 115 1.92 13.00 -7.84
N ASP A 116 1.12 12.70 -8.86
CA ASP A 116 1.47 12.92 -10.28
C ASP A 116 2.85 12.35 -10.66
N GLY A 117 3.17 11.15 -10.13
CA GLY A 117 4.42 10.43 -10.41
C GLY A 117 5.66 10.98 -9.71
N ARG A 118 5.51 11.93 -8.77
CA ARG A 118 6.61 12.49 -7.98
C ARG A 118 6.45 12.17 -6.50
N ASP A 119 7.56 11.89 -5.83
CA ASP A 119 7.59 11.67 -4.39
C ASP A 119 6.90 12.83 -3.67
N PHE A 120 6.03 12.50 -2.71
CA PHE A 120 5.25 13.46 -1.95
C PHE A 120 5.61 13.39 -0.46
N VAL A 121 5.42 12.22 0.16
CA VAL A 121 5.78 11.98 1.56
C VAL A 121 6.33 10.58 1.76
N ALA A 122 7.33 10.41 2.63
CA ALA A 122 7.88 9.12 3.00
C ALA A 122 8.10 9.03 4.51
N PHE A 123 7.71 7.90 5.11
CA PHE A 123 7.93 7.64 6.54
C PHE A 123 9.35 7.11 6.79
N ASP A 124 10.07 7.77 7.70
CA ASP A 124 11.34 7.30 8.23
C ASP A 124 11.10 6.64 9.60
N LYS A 125 11.08 5.31 9.59
CA LYS A 125 10.89 4.46 10.77
C LYS A 125 12.03 4.60 11.80
N GLY A 126 13.23 4.98 11.37
CA GLY A 126 14.40 5.14 12.24
C GLY A 126 14.31 6.42 13.08
N THR A 127 13.87 7.52 12.47
CA THR A 127 13.71 8.80 13.16
C THR A 127 12.30 9.02 13.70
N MET A 128 11.33 8.16 13.34
CA MET A 128 9.91 8.33 13.65
C MET A 128 9.30 9.62 13.08
N THR A 129 9.82 10.07 11.94
CA THR A 129 9.38 11.30 11.28
C THR A 129 8.96 11.05 9.83
N LEU A 130 8.26 12.01 9.23
CA LEU A 130 7.95 11.99 7.80
C LEU A 130 8.86 12.96 7.03
N THR A 131 9.36 12.53 5.89
CA THR A 131 10.04 13.41 4.93
C THR A 131 8.99 13.97 3.97
N ALA A 132 8.86 15.29 3.91
CA ALA A 132 8.07 15.98 2.88
C ALA A 132 8.98 16.28 1.69
N ALA A 133 8.74 15.65 0.55
CA ALA A 133 9.57 15.80 -0.65
C ALA A 133 9.31 17.13 -1.39
N VAL A 134 8.15 17.74 -1.15
CA VAL A 134 7.69 18.99 -1.77
C VAL A 134 7.04 19.92 -0.74
N PRO A 135 7.01 21.24 -0.96
CA PRO A 135 6.38 22.20 -0.04
C PRO A 135 4.92 21.88 0.27
N GLU A 136 4.17 21.39 -0.71
CA GLU A 136 2.76 21.02 -0.56
C GLU A 136 2.55 19.77 0.31
N ALA A 137 3.60 19.00 0.60
CA ALA A 137 3.53 17.86 1.52
C ALA A 137 3.75 18.27 2.99
N VAL A 138 4.25 19.48 3.27
CA VAL A 138 4.51 19.97 4.64
C VAL A 138 3.25 19.95 5.53
N PRO A 139 2.05 20.36 5.06
CA PRO A 139 0.83 20.23 5.86
C PRO A 139 0.50 18.78 6.22
N THR A 140 0.75 17.82 5.30
CA THR A 140 0.52 16.40 5.56
C THR A 140 1.49 15.88 6.61
N LYS A 141 2.79 16.21 6.49
CA LYS A 141 3.82 15.87 7.49
C LYS A 141 3.40 16.30 8.89
N ARG A 142 3.04 17.58 9.07
CA ARG A 142 2.63 18.12 10.39
C ARG A 142 1.42 17.38 10.95
N LYS A 143 0.37 17.20 10.14
CA LYS A 143 -0.85 16.48 10.56
C LYS A 143 -0.54 15.06 11.05
N TRP A 144 0.37 14.35 10.37
CA TRP A 144 0.68 12.96 10.71
C TRP A 144 1.57 12.85 11.95
N GLU A 145 2.51 13.77 12.13
CA GLU A 145 3.38 13.82 13.30
C GLU A 145 2.62 14.24 14.56
N GLU A 146 1.75 15.26 14.47
CA GLU A 146 0.90 15.70 15.57
C GLU A 146 -0.19 14.67 15.92
N GLY A 147 -0.66 13.92 14.93
CA GLY A 147 -1.71 12.91 15.09
C GLY A 147 -1.23 11.56 15.62
N GLY A 148 0.07 11.38 15.88
CA GLY A 148 0.61 10.13 16.45
C GLY A 148 0.56 8.92 15.51
N TYR A 149 0.45 9.12 14.19
CA TYR A 149 0.36 8.01 13.23
C TYR A 149 1.64 7.16 13.14
N ALA A 150 2.78 7.75 13.50
CA ALA A 150 4.09 7.10 13.38
C ALA A 150 4.19 5.80 14.19
N GLU A 151 3.61 5.73 15.39
CA GLU A 151 3.66 4.55 16.25
C GLU A 151 2.90 3.37 15.63
N GLY A 152 1.67 3.62 15.17
CA GLY A 152 0.86 2.59 14.50
C GLY A 152 1.49 2.11 13.19
N LEU A 153 2.10 3.02 12.42
CA LEU A 153 2.84 2.66 11.20
C LEU A 153 4.07 1.82 11.52
N LYS A 154 4.87 2.19 12.52
CA LYS A 154 6.02 1.40 12.96
C LYS A 154 5.58 0.00 13.39
N GLN A 155 4.54 -0.10 14.22
CA GLN A 155 4.01 -1.39 14.68
C GLN A 155 3.56 -2.25 13.49
N TYR A 156 2.81 -1.69 12.55
CA TYR A 156 2.42 -2.41 11.34
C TYR A 156 3.63 -2.92 10.55
N LEU A 157 4.64 -2.06 10.32
CA LEU A 157 5.80 -2.39 9.49
C LEU A 157 6.77 -3.37 10.16
N GLU A 158 6.86 -3.39 11.50
CA GLU A 158 7.78 -4.27 12.23
C GLU A 158 7.14 -5.59 12.67
N GLU A 159 5.84 -5.59 12.95
CA GLU A 159 5.15 -6.75 13.50
C GLU A 159 4.16 -7.32 12.48
N THR A 160 3.07 -6.60 12.20
CA THR A 160 1.94 -7.14 11.43
C THR A 160 2.37 -7.54 10.02
N CYS A 161 3.10 -6.67 9.31
CA CYS A 161 3.56 -6.94 7.96
C CYS A 161 4.49 -8.16 7.92
N VAL A 162 5.41 -8.27 8.87
CA VAL A 162 6.39 -9.36 8.96
C VAL A 162 5.72 -10.69 9.30
N GLU A 163 4.75 -10.68 10.21
CA GLU A 163 3.96 -11.87 10.56
C GLU A 163 3.20 -12.40 9.34
N TRP A 164 2.52 -11.52 8.60
CA TRP A 164 1.81 -11.91 7.39
C TRP A 164 2.74 -12.34 6.26
N LEU A 165 3.87 -11.66 6.06
CA LEU A 165 4.86 -12.07 5.06
C LEU A 165 5.37 -13.49 5.33
N ARG A 166 5.69 -13.84 6.57
CA ARG A 166 6.08 -15.22 6.95
C ARG A 166 4.99 -16.24 6.63
N ARG A 167 3.72 -15.91 6.89
CA ARG A 167 2.59 -16.80 6.54
C ARG A 167 2.46 -17.00 5.03
N TYR A 168 2.50 -15.91 4.27
CA TYR A 168 2.35 -15.98 2.82
C TYR A 168 3.50 -16.74 2.15
N VAL A 169 4.74 -16.56 2.63
CA VAL A 169 5.88 -17.34 2.17
C VAL A 169 5.69 -18.83 2.44
N GLU A 170 5.17 -19.21 3.61
CA GLU A 170 4.91 -20.62 3.91
C GLU A 170 3.75 -21.18 3.05
N TYR A 171 2.68 -20.41 2.84
CA TYR A 171 1.58 -20.82 1.96
C TYR A 171 2.05 -21.04 0.51
N GLY A 172 2.87 -20.11 0.00
CA GLY A 172 3.38 -20.13 -1.36
C GLY A 172 4.66 -20.93 -1.56
N LYS A 173 5.22 -21.57 -0.53
CA LYS A 173 6.57 -22.18 -0.55
C LYS A 173 6.84 -23.09 -1.74
N ALA A 174 5.84 -23.90 -2.12
CA ALA A 174 5.95 -24.84 -3.23
C ALA A 174 5.95 -24.15 -4.62
N GLU A 175 5.46 -22.92 -4.73
CA GLU A 175 5.35 -22.14 -5.97
C GLU A 175 6.42 -21.04 -6.02
N LEU A 176 6.59 -20.28 -4.93
CA LEU A 176 7.59 -19.22 -4.78
C LEU A 176 9.02 -19.75 -4.82
N GLY A 177 9.28 -20.93 -4.22
CA GLY A 177 10.59 -21.58 -4.21
C GLY A 177 11.03 -22.21 -5.54
N ARG A 178 10.21 -22.14 -6.60
CA ARG A 178 10.60 -22.62 -7.94
C ARG A 178 11.34 -21.57 -8.77
N ARG A 179 11.50 -20.34 -8.25
CA ARG A 179 12.27 -19.28 -8.90
C ARG A 179 13.73 -19.37 -8.46
N GLU A 180 14.48 -20.27 -9.11
CA GLU A 180 15.93 -20.21 -9.29
C GLU A 180 16.27 -20.20 -10.78
#